data_AF-X0TTV1-F1
#
_entry.id   AF-X0TTV1-F1
#
_cell.length_a   1.000
_cell.length_b   1.000
_cell.length_c   1.000
_cell.angle_alpha   90.00
_cell.angle_beta   90.00
_cell.angle_gamma   90.00
#
_symmetry.space_group_name_H-M   'P 1'
#
loop_
_entity.id
_entity.type
_entity.pdbx_description
1 polymer ?
#
loop_
_entity_poly.entity_id
_entity_poly.type
_entity_poly.pdbx_seq_one_letter_code
_entity_poly.pdbx_strand_id
1 'polypeptide(L)'
;PGTVFIYDPDDGSYLSGISLYGYHDIKYPLYADPIAFTPTGDKVYIGSGDIFRYDGTIMSIDTETKQVQKLIWPDLGHYIRKLKIGPKL
;
A
#
# COMPACT_ATOMS: atom_id res chain seq x y z
N PRO A 1 7.26 6.43 0.30
CA PRO A 1 7.24 7.10 -1.02
C PRO A 1 5.83 7.07 -1.62
N GLY A 2 5.44 8.04 -2.46
CA GLY A 2 4.11 8.09 -3.10
C GLY A 2 3.89 7.09 -4.25
N THR A 3 4.74 6.07 -4.32
CA THR A 3 4.74 5.06 -5.38
C THR A 3 5.21 3.75 -4.79
N VAL A 4 4.53 2.67 -5.14
CA VAL A 4 4.95 1.30 -4.85
C VAL A 4 5.73 0.81 -6.06
N PHE A 5 6.99 0.45 -5.86
CA PHE A 5 7.84 -0.10 -6.90
C PHE A 5 7.80 -1.62 -6.86
N ILE A 6 7.67 -2.23 -8.03
CA ILE A 6 7.64 -3.68 -8.21
C ILE A 6 8.91 -4.06 -8.94
N TYR A 7 9.64 -5.00 -8.35
CA TYR A 7 10.87 -5.57 -8.89
C TYR A 7 10.70 -7.06 -9.11
N ASP A 8 11.45 -7.58 -10.06
CA ASP A 8 11.61 -9.01 -10.26
C ASP A 8 12.37 -9.61 -9.06
N PRO A 9 11.87 -10.68 -8.43
CA PRO A 9 12.51 -11.25 -7.26
C PRO A 9 13.77 -12.06 -7.56
N ASP A 10 13.95 -12.54 -8.80
CA ASP A 10 15.06 -13.41 -9.18
C ASP A 10 16.30 -12.59 -9.56
N ASP A 11 16.13 -11.45 -10.24
CA ASP A 11 17.24 -10.61 -10.71
C ASP A 11 17.23 -9.16 -10.20
N GLY A 12 16.17 -8.72 -9.51
CA GLY A 12 16.05 -7.36 -8.97
C GLY A 12 15.76 -6.28 -10.01
N SER A 13 15.43 -6.65 -11.25
CA SER A 13 15.07 -5.69 -12.29
C SER A 13 13.75 -4.97 -11.99
N TYR A 14 13.63 -3.71 -12.41
CA TYR A 14 12.40 -2.94 -12.23
C TYR A 14 11.33 -3.41 -13.22
N LEU A 15 10.15 -3.77 -12.70
CA LEU A 15 9.03 -4.22 -13.52
C LEU A 15 7.98 -3.12 -13.73
N SER A 16 7.55 -2.44 -12.66
CA SER A 16 6.48 -1.43 -12.74
C SER A 16 6.35 -0.61 -11.47
N GLY A 17 5.61 0.50 -11.55
CA GLY A 17 5.30 1.36 -10.41
C GLY A 17 3.81 1.64 -10.31
N ILE A 18 3.28 1.65 -9.09
CA ILE A 18 1.89 2.01 -8.79
C ILE A 18 1.88 3.35 -8.08
N SER A 19 1.36 4.38 -8.73
CA SER A 19 1.20 5.71 -8.12
C SER A 19 0.16 5.64 -7.01
N LEU A 20 0.45 6.27 -5.87
CA LEU A 20 -0.48 6.42 -4.75
C LEU A 20 -1.00 7.87 -4.63
N TYR A 21 -0.88 8.65 -5.71
CA TYR A 21 -1.38 10.02 -5.77
C TYR A 21 -2.87 10.04 -6.15
N GLY A 22 -3.65 10.95 -5.55
CA GLY A 22 -5.06 11.17 -5.92
C GLY A 22 -6.05 10.14 -5.37
N TYR A 23 -5.61 9.23 -4.50
CA TYR A 23 -6.51 8.26 -3.85
C TYR A 23 -7.25 8.84 -2.64
N HIS A 24 -6.96 10.09 -2.25
CA HIS A 24 -7.75 10.84 -1.27
C HIS A 24 -7.58 12.35 -1.44
N ASP A 25 -8.44 13.13 -0.76
CA ASP A 25 -8.59 14.58 -0.92
C ASP A 25 -7.49 15.45 -0.27
N ILE A 26 -6.29 14.91 0.03
CA ILE A 26 -5.17 15.77 0.44
C ILE A 26 -4.20 16.05 -0.72
N LYS A 27 -3.42 17.11 -0.57
CA LYS A 27 -2.44 17.60 -1.56
C LYS A 27 -1.21 16.70 -1.76
N TYR A 28 -1.01 15.71 -0.90
CA TYR A 28 0.18 14.85 -0.85
C TYR A 28 -0.18 13.42 -1.24
N PRO A 29 0.74 12.66 -1.87
CA PRO A 29 0.53 11.25 -2.11
C PRO A 29 0.48 10.47 -0.79
N LEU A 30 -0.18 9.32 -0.80
CA LEU A 30 -0.10 8.37 0.30
C LEU A 30 1.31 7.75 0.32
N TYR A 31 2.06 7.98 1.39
CA TYR A 31 3.39 7.41 1.53
C TYR A 31 3.28 5.98 2.05
N ALA A 32 3.51 5.01 1.16
CA ALA A 32 3.58 3.61 1.55
C ALA A 32 4.71 3.39 2.57
N ASP A 33 4.38 2.70 3.66
CA ASP A 33 5.34 2.24 4.68
C ASP A 33 5.22 0.71 4.88
N PRO A 34 4.32 0.15 5.72
CA PRO A 34 4.25 -1.29 5.84
C PRO A 34 3.51 -1.89 4.64
N ILE A 35 4.08 -2.97 4.10
CA ILE A 35 3.51 -3.77 3.01
C ILE A 35 3.32 -5.19 3.52
N ALA A 36 2.14 -5.79 3.29
CA ALA A 36 1.86 -7.17 3.68
C ALA A 36 1.03 -7.88 2.60
N PHE A 37 1.50 -9.01 2.10
CA PHE A 37 0.80 -9.84 1.12
C PHE A 37 -0.19 -10.79 1.79
N THR A 38 -1.36 -10.97 1.19
CA THR A 38 -2.28 -12.03 1.61
C THR A 38 -1.63 -13.41 1.42
N PRO A 39 -1.98 -14.42 2.23
CA PRO A 39 -1.42 -15.77 2.06
C PRO A 39 -1.67 -16.38 0.67
N THR A 40 -2.75 -15.96 0.01
CA THR A 40 -3.12 -16.34 -1.36
C THR A 40 -2.34 -15.57 -2.43
N GLY A 41 -1.65 -14.49 -2.07
CA GLY A 41 -0.86 -13.67 -2.97
C GLY A 41 -1.67 -12.80 -3.93
N ASP A 42 -3.00 -12.86 -3.89
CA ASP A 42 -3.94 -12.10 -4.76
C ASP A 42 -3.99 -10.61 -4.42
N LYS A 43 -3.62 -10.25 -3.18
CA LYS A 43 -3.67 -8.87 -2.69
C LYS A 43 -2.46 -8.53 -1.84
N VAL A 44 -2.18 -7.24 -1.82
CA VAL A 44 -1.25 -6.64 -0.88
C VAL A 44 -1.93 -5.51 -0.14
N TYR A 45 -1.79 -5.49 1.18
CA TYR A 45 -2.20 -4.37 2.03
C TYR A 45 -1.01 -3.45 2.25
N ILE A 46 -1.27 -2.15 2.10
CA ILE A 46 -0.27 -1.11 2.29
C ILE A 46 -0.81 -0.14 3.32
N GLY A 47 0.01 0.10 4.34
CA GLY A 47 -0.20 1.19 5.28
C GLY A 47 0.48 2.46 4.79
N SER A 48 -0.09 3.59 5.15
CA SER A 48 0.51 4.90 5.04
C SER A 48 0.37 5.67 6.36
N GLY A 49 0.90 6.88 6.43
CA GLY A 49 0.90 7.66 7.67
C GLY A 49 2.22 8.38 7.90
N ASP A 50 3.35 7.79 7.49
CA ASP A 50 4.64 8.04 8.14
C ASP A 50 5.20 9.46 7.97
N ILE A 51 4.75 10.20 6.95
CA ILE A 51 5.20 11.58 6.70
C ILE A 51 4.18 12.61 7.19
N PHE A 52 2.90 12.44 6.85
CA PHE A 52 1.85 13.35 7.30
C PHE A 52 0.80 12.58 8.09
N ARG A 53 0.50 13.03 9.31
CA ARG A 53 -0.58 12.45 10.13
C ARG A 53 -1.90 12.26 9.37
N TYR A 54 -2.18 13.18 8.43
CA TYR A 54 -3.36 13.19 7.56
C TYR A 54 -3.30 12.27 6.33
N ASP A 55 -2.26 11.44 6.20
CA ASP A 55 -2.12 10.46 5.13
C ASP A 55 -2.24 9.00 5.64
N GLY A 56 -2.62 8.80 6.91
CA GLY A 56 -2.83 7.50 7.53
C GLY A 56 -3.96 6.69 6.91
N THR A 57 -3.66 5.63 6.18
CA THR A 57 -4.70 4.71 5.70
C THR A 57 -4.16 3.32 5.50
N ILE A 58 -5.07 2.35 5.42
CA ILE A 58 -4.77 1.02 4.87
C ILE A 58 -5.47 0.92 3.52
N MET A 59 -4.74 0.57 2.48
CA MET A 59 -5.29 0.28 1.16
C MET A 59 -4.98 -1.14 0.72
N SER A 60 -5.79 -1.67 -0.20
CA SER A 60 -5.49 -2.92 -0.90
C SER A 60 -5.15 -2.68 -2.36
N ILE A 61 -4.14 -3.38 -2.83
CA ILE A 61 -3.77 -3.47 -4.24
C ILE A 61 -3.97 -4.91 -4.69
N ASP A 62 -4.55 -5.06 -5.87
CA ASP A 62 -4.64 -6.32 -6.60
C ASP A 62 -3.29 -6.66 -7.25
N THR A 63 -2.73 -7.83 -6.99
CA THR A 63 -1.36 -8.15 -7.44
C THR A 63 -1.27 -8.49 -8.92
N GLU A 64 -2.34 -9.03 -9.50
CA GLU A 64 -2.40 -9.38 -10.93
C GLU A 64 -2.55 -8.13 -11.79
N THR A 65 -3.56 -7.31 -11.49
CA THR A 65 -3.89 -6.10 -12.26
C THR A 65 -3.08 -4.87 -11.85
N LYS A 66 -2.40 -4.93 -10.70
CA LYS A 66 -1.58 -3.83 -10.13
C LYS A 66 -2.40 -2.57 -9.86
N GLN A 67 -3.70 -2.72 -9.59
CA GLN A 67 -4.61 -1.61 -9.33
C GLN A 67 -4.91 -1.48 -7.83
N VAL A 68 -4.97 -0.24 -7.35
CA VAL A 68 -5.52 0.07 -6.02
C VAL A 68 -7.03 -0.20 -6.05
N GLN A 69 -7.51 -1.13 -5.23
CA GLN A 69 -8.92 -1.51 -5.21
C GLN A 69 -9.74 -0.67 -4.22
N LYS A 70 -9.17 -0.38 -3.04
CA LYS A 70 -9.93 0.22 -1.94
C LYS A 70 -9.03 0.85 -0.87
N LEU A 71 -9.49 1.98 -0.30
CA LEU A 71 -9.07 2.44 1.01
C LEU A 71 -9.92 1.74 2.08
N ILE A 72 -9.30 0.80 2.80
CA ILE A 72 -9.95 -0.09 3.76
C ILE A 72 -10.12 0.59 5.11
N TRP A 73 -9.16 1.44 5.50
CA TRP A 73 -9.22 2.19 6.73
C TRP A 73 -8.87 3.66 6.48
N PRO A 74 -9.85 4.52 6.17
CA PRO A 74 -9.60 5.92 5.80
C PRO A 74 -9.34 6.83 7.03
N ASP A 75 -8.76 6.29 8.10
CA ASP A 75 -8.46 7.05 9.31
C ASP A 75 -7.15 7.80 9.19
N LEU A 76 -7.26 8.94 8.50
CA LEU A 76 -6.22 9.94 8.29
C LEU A 76 -5.81 10.67 9.59
N GLY A 77 -5.98 10.06 10.77
CA GLY A 77 -5.50 10.60 12.04
C GLY A 77 -4.26 9.90 12.57
N HIS A 78 -3.83 8.82 11.91
CA HIS A 78 -2.95 7.80 12.46
C HIS A 78 -1.75 7.46 11.57
N TYR A 79 -0.75 6.86 12.19
CA TYR A 79 0.42 6.33 11.51
C TYR A 79 0.31 4.81 11.43
N ILE A 80 0.21 4.23 10.23
CA ILE A 80 0.24 2.78 10.08
C ILE A 80 1.69 2.35 9.93
N ARG A 81 2.32 1.92 11.04
CA ARG A 81 3.76 1.53 11.05
C ARG A 81 4.00 0.04 10.88
N LYS A 82 3.02 -0.79 11.20
CA LYS A 82 3.14 -2.25 11.14
C LYS A 82 1.83 -2.85 10.67
N LEU A 83 1.92 -3.71 9.66
CA LEU A 83 0.84 -4.58 9.22
C LEU A 83 1.27 -6.02 9.36
N LYS A 84 0.38 -6.86 9.87
CA LYS A 84 0.54 -8.31 9.96
C LYS A 84 -0.73 -8.96 9.49
N ILE A 85 -0.60 -9.95 8.62
CA ILE A 85 -1.72 -10.75 8.15
C ILE A 85 -1.54 -12.14 8.76
N GLY A 86 -2.58 -12.60 9.46
CA GLY A 86 -2.62 -13.95 10.00
C GLY A 86 -2.99 -14.98 8.93
N PRO A 87 -2.74 -16.27 9.18
CA PRO A 87 -3.26 -17.32 8.32
C PRO A 87 -4.80 -17.23 8.26
N LYS A 88 -5.36 -17.53 7.09
CA LYS A 88 -6.80 -17.67 6.90
C LYS A 88 -7.26 -18.87 7.73
N LEU A 89 -8.18 -18.67 8.68
CA LEU A 89 -8.88 -19.75 9.38
C LEU A 89 -9.83 -20.47 8.42
#